data_AF-A0A529PVT8-F1
#
_entry.id   AF-A0A529PVT8-F1
#
_cell.length_a   1.000
_cell.length_b   1.000
_cell.length_c   1.000
_cell.angle_alpha   90.00
_cell.angle_beta   90.00
_cell.angle_gamma   90.00
#
_symmetry.space_group_name_H-M   'P 1'
#
loop_
_entity.id
_entity.type
_entity.pdbx_description
1 polymer ?
#
loop_
_entity_poly.entity_id
_entity_poly.type
_entity_poly.pdbx_seq_one_letter_code
_entity_poly.pdbx_strand_id
1 'polypeptide(L)'
;VRLASRSGETTLRALITDRVSPGVVYTTFHHPDTQANVITTDFSDWATNCPEYKVTAVQVAPSNGPTDWQKDYNEQARQSRRIAPLAAA
;
A
#
# COMPACT_ATOMS: atom_id res chain seq x y z
N VAL A 1 -0.29 -9.48 8.08
CA VAL A 1 -1.64 -8.94 8.42
C VAL A 1 -2.17 -8.19 7.22
N ARG A 2 -3.48 -8.20 7.01
CA ARG A 2 -4.15 -7.39 6.01
C ARG A 2 -4.65 -6.09 6.65
N LEU A 3 -4.43 -4.98 5.97
CA LEU A 3 -5.04 -3.68 6.22
C LEU A 3 -6.05 -3.42 5.11
N ALA A 4 -7.32 -3.32 5.47
CA ALA A 4 -8.39 -2.97 4.54
C ALA A 4 -8.92 -1.56 4.88
N SER A 5 -9.08 -0.71 3.88
CA SER A 5 -9.75 0.59 3.99
C SER A 5 -10.88 0.68 2.96
N ARG A 6 -11.61 1.80 2.95
CA ARG A 6 -12.59 2.07 1.89
C ARG A 6 -11.99 2.17 0.50
N SER A 7 -10.70 2.52 0.41
CA SER A 7 -10.01 2.83 -0.85
C SER A 7 -9.25 1.63 -1.43
N GLY A 8 -8.97 0.61 -0.62
CA GLY A 8 -8.29 -0.59 -1.07
C GLY A 8 -7.81 -1.46 0.07
N GLU A 9 -6.97 -2.44 -0.24
CA GLU A 9 -6.37 -3.32 0.75
C GLU A 9 -4.91 -3.64 0.44
N THR A 10 -4.11 -3.79 1.49
CA THR A 10 -2.71 -4.23 1.41
C THR A 10 -2.36 -5.20 2.53
N THR A 11 -1.41 -6.11 2.26
CA THR A 11 -0.83 -6.99 3.27
C THR A 11 0.57 -6.54 3.63
N LEU A 12 0.81 -6.44 4.94
CA LEU A 12 2.06 -5.98 5.54
C LEU A 12 2.51 -6.94 6.66
N ARG A 13 3.79 -6.87 7.01
CA ARG A 13 4.30 -7.48 8.25
C ARG A 13 3.90 -6.61 9.44
N ALA A 14 3.30 -7.23 10.46
CA ALA A 14 2.99 -6.54 11.71
C ALA A 14 4.22 -6.50 12.64
N LEU A 15 4.40 -5.38 13.32
CA LEU A 15 5.32 -5.23 14.45
C LEU A 15 4.50 -4.69 15.62
N ILE A 16 4.38 -5.47 16.69
CA ILE A 16 3.63 -5.07 17.89
C ILE A 16 4.56 -4.29 18.81
N THR A 17 4.15 -3.07 19.17
CA THR A 17 4.91 -2.17 20.04
C THR A 17 3.95 -1.35 20.89
N ASP A 18 4.45 -0.80 21.99
CA ASP A 18 3.76 0.16 22.87
C ASP A 18 3.94 1.63 22.44
N ARG A 19 4.67 1.90 21.34
CA ARG A 19 5.00 3.26 20.89
C ARG A 19 3.80 4.07 20.37
N VAL A 20 2.72 3.40 20.00
CA VAL A 20 1.51 4.03 19.44
C VAL A 20 0.35 3.78 20.38
N SER A 21 -0.55 4.77 20.48
CA SER A 21 -1.75 4.66 21.33
C SER A 21 -2.68 3.54 20.86
N PRO A 22 -3.45 2.91 21.76
CA PRO A 22 -4.50 1.96 21.37
C PRO A 22 -5.45 2.56 20.33
N GLY A 23 -5.74 1.80 19.28
CA GLY A 23 -6.57 2.25 18.15
C GLY A 23 -5.81 3.01 17.06
N VAL A 24 -4.51 3.28 17.22
CA VAL A 24 -3.67 3.94 16.22
C VAL A 24 -2.71 2.94 15.57
N VAL A 25 -2.55 3.05 14.26
CA VAL A 25 -1.60 2.23 13.48
C VAL A 25 -0.62 3.15 12.76
N TYR A 26 0.62 2.70 12.65
CA TYR A 26 1.67 3.37 11.89
C TYR A 26 2.23 2.44 10.81
N THR A 27 2.46 2.97 9.61
CA THR A 27 3.11 2.25 8.51
C THR A 27 4.07 3.18 7.75
N THR A 28 4.95 2.60 6.96
CA THR A 28 5.87 3.30 6.06
C THR A 28 5.57 2.93 4.60
N PHE A 29 6.04 3.76 3.67
CA PHE A 29 5.79 3.62 2.23
C PHE A 29 7.08 3.48 1.40
N HIS A 30 8.21 3.16 2.05
CA HIS A 30 9.52 3.13 1.39
C HIS A 30 9.70 1.99 0.37
N HIS A 31 9.02 0.86 0.59
CA HIS A 31 9.16 -0.33 -0.25
C HIS A 31 7.94 -0.47 -1.17
N PRO A 32 8.11 -0.53 -2.50
CA PRO A 32 6.98 -0.57 -3.43
C PRO A 32 6.18 -1.88 -3.31
N ASP A 33 6.80 -2.98 -2.89
CA ASP A 33 6.12 -4.29 -2.78
C ASP A 33 4.89 -4.25 -1.84
N THR A 34 4.87 -3.32 -0.89
CA THR A 34 3.77 -3.16 0.06
C THR A 34 2.62 -2.33 -0.47
N GLN A 35 2.84 -1.49 -1.49
CA GLN A 35 1.81 -0.61 -2.06
C GLN A 35 1.03 0.18 -0.98
N ALA A 36 1.71 0.72 0.03
CA ALA A 36 1.09 1.29 1.22
C ALA A 36 0.06 2.41 0.93
N ASN A 37 0.23 3.20 -0.12
CA ASN A 37 -0.69 4.28 -0.45
C ASN A 37 -2.00 3.81 -1.12
N VAL A 38 -2.17 2.51 -1.42
CA VAL A 38 -3.45 1.99 -1.95
C VAL A 38 -4.58 2.11 -0.92
N ILE A 39 -4.25 2.06 0.37
CA ILE A 39 -5.24 2.22 1.43
C ILE A 39 -5.52 3.69 1.76
N THR A 40 -4.68 4.63 1.29
CA THR A 40 -4.87 6.06 1.51
C THR A 40 -6.06 6.58 0.72
N THR A 41 -6.79 7.53 1.30
CA THR A 41 -7.99 8.07 0.68
C THR A 41 -7.71 9.25 -0.26
N ASP A 42 -8.74 9.64 -0.99
CA ASP A 42 -8.79 10.81 -1.87
C ASP A 42 -9.03 12.14 -1.13
N PHE A 43 -9.20 12.12 0.20
CA PHE A 43 -9.36 13.33 0.99
C PHE A 43 -8.09 14.19 0.98
N SER A 44 -8.30 15.50 0.92
CA SER A 44 -7.24 16.48 0.83
C SER A 44 -7.63 17.81 1.47
N ASP A 45 -6.62 18.62 1.78
CA ASP A 45 -6.78 19.98 2.26
C ASP A 45 -7.47 20.88 1.21
N TRP A 46 -8.37 21.75 1.65
CA TRP A 46 -9.18 22.59 0.78
C TRP A 46 -8.38 23.72 0.09
N ALA A 47 -7.27 24.16 0.67
CA ALA A 47 -6.50 25.30 0.17
C ALA A 47 -5.43 24.86 -0.85
N THR A 48 -4.74 23.76 -0.57
CA THR A 48 -3.55 23.33 -1.33
C THR A 48 -3.72 21.99 -2.02
N ASN A 49 -4.83 21.29 -1.77
CA ASN A 49 -5.06 19.91 -2.22
C ASN A 49 -4.00 18.92 -1.71
N CYS A 50 -3.35 19.23 -0.58
CA CYS A 50 -2.40 18.32 0.06
C CYS A 50 -3.13 17.06 0.57
N PRO A 51 -2.75 15.83 0.17
CA PRO A 51 -3.50 14.62 0.52
C PRO A 51 -3.40 14.23 1.99
N GLU A 52 -4.46 13.60 2.49
CA GLU A 52 -4.57 13.11 3.87
C GLU A 52 -3.82 11.77 4.06
N TYR A 53 -2.49 11.81 4.09
CA TYR A 53 -1.66 10.60 4.30
C TYR A 53 -1.61 10.10 5.74
N LYS A 54 -1.91 10.97 6.71
CA LYS A 54 -1.70 10.67 8.14
C LYS A 54 -2.93 10.09 8.82
N VAL A 55 -4.10 10.14 8.18
CA VAL A 55 -5.37 9.70 8.75
C VAL A 55 -6.13 8.92 7.69
N THR A 56 -6.42 7.66 7.99
CA THR A 56 -7.25 6.80 7.14
C THR A 56 -7.86 5.75 8.05
N ALA A 57 -9.18 5.59 8.01
CA ALA A 57 -9.86 4.51 8.72
C ALA A 57 -9.51 3.16 8.09
N VAL A 58 -9.00 2.23 8.90
CA VAL A 58 -8.55 0.90 8.46
C VAL A 58 -9.03 -0.20 9.40
N GLN A 59 -9.27 -1.38 8.83
CA GLN A 59 -9.47 -2.64 9.54
C GLN A 59 -8.21 -3.50 9.42
N VAL A 60 -7.64 -3.89 10.56
CA VAL A 60 -6.50 -4.81 10.62
C VAL A 60 -7.01 -6.23 10.90
N ALA A 61 -6.59 -7.21 10.11
CA ALA A 61 -6.93 -8.62 10.30
C ALA A 61 -5.74 -9.56 10.02
N PRO A 62 -5.71 -10.76 10.64
CA PRO A 62 -4.78 -11.81 10.23
C PRO A 62 -4.95 -12.17 8.74
N SER A 63 -3.83 -12.38 8.05
CA SER A 63 -3.80 -12.83 6.65
C SER A 63 -2.48 -13.55 6.38
N ASN A 64 -2.54 -14.58 5.53
CA ASN A 64 -1.43 -15.47 5.21
C ASN A 64 -0.81 -15.20 3.82
N GLY A 65 -1.37 -14.27 3.03
CA GLY A 65 -0.91 -14.00 1.66
C GLY A 65 -1.05 -12.53 1.27
N PRO A 66 -0.41 -12.12 0.16
CA PRO A 66 -0.55 -10.77 -0.40
C PRO A 66 -1.98 -10.51 -0.89
N THR A 67 -2.38 -9.25 -0.96
CA THR A 67 -3.68 -8.87 -1.54
C THR A 67 -3.69 -9.07 -3.05
N ASP A 68 -4.87 -9.14 -3.64
CA ASP A 68 -5.00 -9.27 -5.09
C ASP A 68 -4.40 -8.07 -5.81
N TRP A 69 -4.58 -6.85 -5.26
CA TRP A 69 -3.91 -5.64 -5.73
C TRP A 69 -2.38 -5.80 -5.83
N GLN A 70 -1.75 -6.35 -4.79
CA GLN A 70 -0.29 -6.55 -4.79
C GLN A 70 0.14 -7.56 -5.86
N LYS A 71 -0.64 -8.63 -6.10
CA LYS A 71 -0.35 -9.62 -7.15
C LYS A 71 -0.46 -8.98 -8.54
N ASP A 72 -1.54 -8.25 -8.78
CA ASP A 72 -1.83 -7.64 -10.07
C ASP A 72 -0.80 -6.55 -10.42
N TYR A 73 -0.46 -5.71 -9.44
CA TYR A 73 0.58 -4.68 -9.62
C TYR A 73 1.94 -5.30 -9.92
N ASN A 74 2.32 -6.36 -9.22
CA ASN A 74 3.61 -7.04 -9.45
C ASN A 74 3.67 -7.67 -10.85
N GLU A 75 2.58 -8.30 -11.30
CA GLU A 75 2.51 -8.88 -12.63
C GLU A 75 2.56 -7.80 -13.72
N GLN A 76 1.79 -6.72 -13.55
CA GLN A 76 1.79 -5.57 -14.45
C GLN A 76 3.19 -4.94 -14.52
N ALA A 77 3.84 -4.67 -13.39
CA ALA A 77 5.19 -4.14 -13.34
C ALA A 77 6.21 -5.05 -14.03
N ARG A 78 6.09 -6.38 -13.85
CA ARG A 78 6.95 -7.37 -14.52
C ARG A 78 6.74 -7.40 -16.03
N GLN A 79 5.52 -7.16 -16.52
CA GLN A 79 5.23 -7.10 -17.95
C GLN A 79 5.69 -5.79 -18.58
N SER A 80 5.42 -4.65 -17.94
CA SER A 80 5.70 -3.32 -18.47
C SER A 80 7.18 -2.95 -18.47
N ARG A 81 8.01 -3.56 -17.61
CA ARG A 81 9.46 -3.28 -17.53
C ARG A 81 10.31 -4.13 -18.49
N ARG A 82 9.69 -4.95 -19.35
CA ARG A 82 10.43 -5.78 -20.33
C ARG A 82 10.88 -4.91 -21.50
N ILE A 83 12.15 -5.01 -21.86
CA ILE A 83 12.71 -4.35 -23.04
C ILE A 83 12.96 -5.44 -24.09
N ALA A 84 12.51 -5.21 -25.33
CA ALA A 84 12.81 -6.11 -26.42
C ALA A 84 14.33 -6.12 -26.68
N PRO A 85 14.96 -7.29 -26.89
CA PRO A 85 16.37 -7.33 -27.24
C PRO A 85 16.60 -6.54 -28.53
N LEU A 86 17.69 -5.75 -28.57
CA LEU A 86 18.15 -5.09 -29.78
C LEU A 86 18.34 -6.16 -30.86
N ALA A 87 17.54 -6.10 -31.92
CA ALA A 87 17.72 -6.98 -33.07
C ALA A 87 19.14 -6.74 -33.60
N ALA A 88 19.98 -7.77 -33.56
CA ALA A 88 21.33 -7.71 -34.09
C ALA A 88 21.24 -7.38 -35.60
N ALA A 89 21.71 -6.19 -35.96
CA ALA A 89 21.90 -5.75 -37.34
C ALA A 89 23.19 -6.35 -37.91
#